data_AF-A0AAW5CRS6-F1
#
_entry.id   AF-A0AAW5CRS6-F1
#
_cell.length_a   1.000
_cell.length_b   1.000
_cell.length_c   1.000
_cell.angle_alpha   90.00
_cell.angle_beta   90.00
_cell.angle_gamma   90.00
#
_symmetry.space_group_name_H-M   'P 1'
#
loop_
_entity.id
_entity.type
_entity.pdbx_description
1 polymer ?
#
loop_
_entity_poly.entity_id
_entity_poly.type
_entity_poly.pdbx_seq_one_letter_code
_entity_poly.pdbx_strand_id
1 'polypeptide(L)'
;MVKEIKDMTHEEIHNYLAKRAKERQVLYQKGATEEEKREAELEAYSDRRVGYCLSEAYYEDLPKDHLHNLSYEERLAKAEELNGCKFKDAKPCKDAFAPRDAFSGSSYPSQCDGRVVSVPRSPGLWSLRLHGLVLGPIIGICLLGVSMTDDSMPAWHSWLGLFLLTAFPLIMYKIGNAIRIVDAIEFNRHTGLVRTPYTLFRKPFYIPIEDLEYVVGPEVKNMRGSASMQTGYLSCRKYPEHYWFGNRIGIAGGGDAHDWSQMNRFMDITQPINRYYYKAMEYTFKKNRNAHGNGPFPEVMKKYFDADDCQVNRWKVW
;
A
#
# COMPACT_ATOMS: atom_id res chain seq x y z
N MET A 1 2.87 2.68 -44.82
CA MET A 1 1.63 2.79 -44.03
C MET A 1 1.74 1.78 -42.89
N VAL A 2 1.89 2.23 -41.65
CA VAL A 2 2.02 1.32 -40.50
C VAL A 2 0.63 0.81 -40.17
N LYS A 3 0.41 -0.50 -40.29
CA LYS A 3 -0.84 -1.16 -39.84
C LYS A 3 -1.00 -0.89 -38.34
N GLU A 4 -2.22 -0.64 -37.87
CA GLU A 4 -2.46 -0.64 -36.42
C GLU A 4 -2.30 -2.07 -35.88
N ILE A 5 -1.80 -2.23 -34.64
CA ILE A 5 -1.55 -3.56 -34.02
C ILE A 5 -2.81 -4.43 -34.06
N LYS A 6 -3.99 -3.83 -33.93
CA LYS A 6 -5.29 -4.53 -33.98
C LYS A 6 -5.59 -5.19 -35.35
N ASP A 7 -4.95 -4.72 -36.41
CA ASP A 7 -5.13 -5.19 -37.79
C ASP A 7 -3.98 -6.11 -38.25
N MET A 8 -3.02 -6.38 -37.35
CA MET A 8 -1.89 -7.29 -37.60
C MET A 8 -2.25 -8.73 -37.23
N THR A 9 -1.77 -9.67 -38.03
CA THR A 9 -1.77 -11.11 -37.71
C THR A 9 -0.79 -11.40 -36.57
N HIS A 10 -0.94 -12.57 -35.90
CA HIS A 10 -0.01 -12.97 -34.83
C HIS A 10 1.47 -12.96 -35.27
N GLU A 11 1.76 -13.40 -36.49
CA GLU A 11 3.12 -13.41 -37.03
C GLU A 11 3.64 -11.99 -37.31
N GLU A 12 2.80 -11.09 -37.83
CA GLU A 12 3.13 -9.67 -38.01
C GLU A 12 3.43 -9.00 -36.67
N ILE A 13 2.65 -9.27 -35.61
CA ILE A 13 2.90 -8.71 -34.28
C ILE A 13 4.19 -9.26 -33.67
N HIS A 14 4.44 -10.56 -33.79
CA HIS A 14 5.69 -11.15 -33.29
C HIS A 14 6.92 -10.52 -33.95
N ASN A 15 6.89 -10.35 -35.27
CA ASN A 15 7.96 -9.69 -36.01
C ASN A 15 8.11 -8.20 -35.63
N TYR A 16 6.99 -7.51 -35.40
CA TYR A 16 6.98 -6.12 -34.92
C TYR A 16 7.65 -5.98 -33.55
N LEU A 17 7.27 -6.81 -32.57
CA LEU A 17 7.85 -6.80 -31.23
C LEU A 17 9.34 -7.14 -31.25
N ALA A 18 9.75 -8.12 -32.06
CA ALA A 18 11.16 -8.49 -32.24
C ALA A 18 12.00 -7.35 -32.85
N LYS A 19 11.43 -6.60 -33.80
CA LYS A 19 12.08 -5.43 -34.39
C LYS A 19 12.30 -4.33 -33.35
N ARG A 20 11.27 -4.00 -32.56
CA ARG A 20 11.38 -2.99 -31.50
C ARG A 20 12.43 -3.35 -30.45
N ALA A 21 12.52 -4.64 -30.09
CA ALA A 21 13.56 -5.11 -29.16
C ALA A 21 14.98 -4.84 -29.70
N LYS A 22 15.22 -5.07 -31.00
CA LYS A 22 16.50 -4.75 -31.66
C LYS A 22 16.77 -3.24 -31.69
N GLU A 23 15.76 -2.43 -31.99
CA GLU A 23 15.88 -0.96 -32.02
C GLU A 23 16.29 -0.41 -30.63
N ARG A 24 15.68 -0.91 -29.55
CA ARG A 24 16.08 -0.58 -28.17
C ARG A 24 17.51 -1.01 -27.84
N GLN A 25 17.93 -2.19 -28.27
CA GLN A 25 19.30 -2.65 -28.04
C GLN A 25 20.32 -1.73 -28.72
N VAL A 26 20.04 -1.30 -29.95
CA VAL A 26 20.87 -0.32 -30.67
C VAL A 26 20.88 1.04 -29.96
N LEU A 27 19.73 1.50 -29.45
CA LEU A 27 19.63 2.72 -28.65
C LEU A 27 20.56 2.67 -27.43
N TYR A 28 20.52 1.59 -26.65
CA TYR A 28 21.42 1.41 -25.50
C TYR A 28 22.89 1.37 -25.89
N GLN A 29 23.25 0.70 -26.98
CA GLN A 29 24.63 0.63 -27.47
C GLN A 29 25.18 1.99 -27.92
N LYS A 30 24.31 2.90 -28.37
CA LYS A 30 24.69 4.26 -28.79
C LYS A 30 24.85 5.25 -27.64
N GLY A 31 24.78 4.80 -26.39
CA GLY A 31 24.97 5.67 -25.22
C GLY A 31 23.78 6.58 -24.95
N ALA A 32 22.56 6.04 -25.10
CA ALA A 32 21.31 6.75 -24.81
C ALA A 32 21.32 7.44 -23.43
N THR A 33 20.66 8.59 -23.38
CA THR A 33 20.42 9.36 -22.17
C THR A 33 19.51 8.60 -21.20
N GLU A 34 19.50 9.00 -19.91
CA GLU A 34 18.63 8.36 -18.92
C GLU A 34 17.13 8.52 -19.23
N GLU A 35 16.75 9.61 -19.90
CA GLU A 35 15.37 9.83 -20.34
C GLU A 35 14.97 8.84 -21.44
N GLU A 36 15.81 8.68 -22.48
CA GLU A 36 15.59 7.70 -23.54
C GLU A 36 15.57 6.26 -23.00
N LYS A 37 16.41 5.95 -22.01
CA LYS A 37 16.39 4.64 -21.35
C LYS A 37 15.06 4.39 -20.64
N ARG A 38 14.55 5.39 -19.93
CA ARG A 38 13.27 5.32 -19.21
C ARG A 38 12.09 5.14 -20.17
N GLU A 39 12.10 5.84 -21.30
CA GLU A 39 11.09 5.66 -22.35
C GLU A 39 11.16 4.24 -22.94
N ALA A 40 12.36 3.78 -23.29
CA ALA A 40 12.57 2.43 -23.82
C ALA A 40 12.13 1.34 -22.83
N GLU A 41 12.29 1.54 -21.51
CA GLU A 41 11.77 0.64 -20.49
C GLU A 41 10.23 0.59 -20.45
N LEU A 42 9.57 1.74 -20.57
CA LEU A 42 8.10 1.81 -20.63
C LEU A 42 7.58 1.12 -21.90
N GLU A 43 8.25 1.31 -23.02
CA GLU A 43 7.94 0.62 -24.27
C GLU A 43 8.12 -0.90 -24.15
N ALA A 44 9.24 -1.34 -23.56
CA ALA A 44 9.49 -2.76 -23.32
C ALA A 44 8.43 -3.39 -22.41
N TYR A 45 7.99 -2.68 -21.37
CA TYR A 45 6.89 -3.12 -20.52
C TYR A 45 5.58 -3.29 -21.30
N SER A 46 5.27 -2.33 -22.18
CA SER A 46 4.10 -2.40 -23.04
C SER A 46 4.19 -3.56 -24.03
N ASP A 47 5.34 -3.75 -24.66
CA ASP A 47 5.60 -4.84 -25.62
C ASP A 47 5.44 -6.21 -24.98
N ARG A 48 5.98 -6.41 -23.77
CA ARG A 48 5.79 -7.66 -23.01
C ARG A 48 4.34 -7.92 -22.69
N ARG A 49 3.61 -6.88 -22.27
CA ARG A 49 2.17 -7.00 -22.01
C ARG A 49 1.42 -7.45 -23.25
N VAL A 50 1.74 -6.88 -24.42
CA VAL A 50 1.17 -7.32 -25.70
C VAL A 50 1.54 -8.78 -25.96
N GLY A 51 2.81 -9.16 -25.80
CA GLY A 51 3.27 -10.53 -25.94
C GLY A 51 2.48 -11.52 -25.08
N TYR A 52 2.27 -11.22 -23.80
CA TYR A 52 1.43 -12.04 -22.93
C TYR A 52 -0.01 -12.10 -23.43
N CYS A 53 -0.63 -10.97 -23.79
CA CYS A 53 -2.00 -10.95 -24.32
C CYS A 53 -2.21 -11.81 -25.57
N LEU A 54 -1.16 -12.11 -26.33
CA LEU A 54 -1.19 -12.99 -27.50
C LEU A 54 -0.88 -14.45 -27.15
N SER A 55 -0.33 -14.71 -25.97
CA SER A 55 -0.09 -16.07 -25.47
C SER A 55 -1.36 -16.69 -24.88
N GLU A 56 -1.55 -17.99 -25.09
CA GLU A 56 -2.67 -18.72 -24.48
C GLU A 56 -2.56 -18.74 -22.94
N ALA A 57 -1.34 -18.75 -22.40
CA ALA A 57 -1.05 -18.74 -20.97
C ALA A 57 -1.65 -17.51 -20.25
N TYR A 58 -1.85 -16.38 -20.95
CA TYR A 58 -2.41 -15.19 -20.34
C TYR A 58 -3.89 -15.32 -19.98
N TYR A 59 -4.64 -16.13 -20.73
CA TYR A 59 -6.06 -16.36 -20.49
C TYR A 59 -6.34 -17.65 -19.69
N GLU A 60 -5.30 -18.37 -19.31
CA GLU A 60 -5.37 -19.56 -18.46
C GLU A 60 -6.01 -19.22 -17.10
N ASP A 61 -7.06 -19.96 -16.73
CA ASP A 61 -7.69 -19.81 -15.40
C ASP A 61 -6.93 -20.65 -14.38
N LEU A 62 -6.32 -19.98 -13.42
CA LEU A 62 -5.52 -20.63 -12.38
C LEU A 62 -6.39 -21.00 -11.18
N PRO A 63 -6.04 -22.08 -10.44
CA PRO A 63 -6.73 -22.46 -9.22
C PRO A 63 -6.74 -21.33 -8.18
N LYS A 64 -7.86 -21.20 -7.45
CA LYS A 64 -8.14 -20.10 -6.50
C LYS A 64 -8.16 -20.57 -5.05
N ASP A 65 -7.61 -21.75 -4.78
CA ASP A 65 -7.67 -22.44 -3.49
C ASP A 65 -7.00 -21.64 -2.35
N HIS A 66 -6.15 -20.67 -2.69
CA HIS A 66 -5.51 -19.79 -1.72
C HIS A 66 -6.43 -18.70 -1.16
N LEU A 67 -7.59 -18.48 -1.78
CA LEU A 67 -8.61 -17.52 -1.32
C LEU A 67 -9.48 -18.15 -0.23
N HIS A 68 -9.99 -17.31 0.69
CA HIS A 68 -10.97 -17.81 1.67
C HIS A 68 -12.31 -18.09 1.01
N ASN A 69 -12.91 -19.23 1.30
CA ASN A 69 -14.32 -19.52 0.98
C ASN A 69 -15.21 -19.51 2.23
N LEU A 70 -14.77 -18.76 3.25
CA LEU A 70 -15.42 -18.69 4.55
C LEU A 70 -16.63 -17.76 4.51
N SER A 71 -17.73 -18.21 5.09
CA SER A 71 -18.89 -17.38 5.42
C SER A 71 -18.52 -16.27 6.41
N TYR A 72 -19.45 -15.33 6.62
CA TYR A 72 -19.27 -14.29 7.63
C TYR A 72 -19.06 -14.88 9.04
N GLU A 73 -19.90 -15.84 9.44
CA GLU A 73 -19.83 -16.45 10.78
C GLU A 73 -18.52 -17.21 11.00
N GLU A 74 -18.02 -17.92 9.99
CA GLU A 74 -16.73 -18.61 10.08
C GLU A 74 -15.56 -17.61 10.17
N ARG A 75 -15.64 -16.48 9.47
CA ARG A 75 -14.63 -15.41 9.60
C ARG A 75 -14.68 -14.74 10.96
N LEU A 76 -15.88 -14.51 11.50
CA LEU A 76 -16.04 -13.96 12.85
C LEU A 76 -15.46 -14.92 13.89
N ALA A 77 -15.78 -16.21 13.82
CA ALA A 77 -15.21 -17.22 14.72
C ALA A 77 -13.68 -17.31 14.62
N LYS A 78 -13.14 -17.26 13.40
CA LYS A 78 -11.68 -17.21 13.19
C LYS A 78 -11.06 -15.95 13.76
N ALA A 79 -11.73 -14.80 13.65
CA ALA A 79 -11.27 -13.57 14.26
C ALA A 79 -11.29 -13.67 15.80
N GLU A 80 -12.32 -14.28 16.40
CA GLU A 80 -12.40 -14.54 17.84
C GLU A 80 -11.27 -15.44 18.34
N GLU A 81 -10.99 -16.52 17.60
CA GLU A 81 -9.86 -17.41 17.87
C GLU A 81 -8.53 -16.65 17.86
N LEU A 82 -8.27 -15.88 16.79
CA LEU A 82 -7.04 -15.10 16.64
C LEU A 82 -6.89 -13.99 17.69
N ASN A 83 -8.01 -13.45 18.17
CA ASN A 83 -8.03 -12.41 19.20
C ASN A 83 -8.08 -12.97 20.62
N GLY A 84 -8.34 -14.27 20.79
CA GLY A 84 -8.48 -14.94 22.09
C GLY A 84 -9.70 -14.49 22.91
N CYS A 85 -10.73 -13.93 22.29
CA CYS A 85 -11.96 -13.51 22.96
C CYS A 85 -13.11 -13.27 21.98
N LYS A 86 -14.33 -13.18 22.52
CA LYS A 86 -15.53 -12.87 21.74
C LYS A 86 -15.60 -11.40 21.33
N PHE A 87 -16.46 -11.12 20.35
CA PHE A 87 -16.83 -9.75 20.00
C PHE A 87 -18.06 -9.25 20.74
N LYS A 88 -18.05 -7.95 21.04
CA LYS A 88 -19.22 -7.16 21.43
C LYS A 88 -19.55 -6.14 20.36
N ASP A 89 -20.81 -5.75 20.29
CA ASP A 89 -21.25 -4.71 19.38
C ASP A 89 -20.70 -3.34 19.76
N ALA A 90 -20.34 -2.57 18.75
CA ALA A 90 -19.95 -1.19 18.87
C ALA A 90 -21.16 -0.31 19.20
N LYS A 91 -20.92 0.84 19.84
CA LYS A 91 -21.92 1.91 19.84
C LYS A 91 -22.20 2.32 18.39
N PRO A 92 -23.48 2.48 17.99
CA PRO A 92 -23.84 2.90 16.65
C PRO A 92 -23.11 4.19 16.26
N CYS A 93 -22.49 4.21 15.08
CA CYS A 93 -21.96 5.44 14.53
C CYS A 93 -23.14 6.32 14.10
N LYS A 94 -23.11 7.59 14.49
CA LYS A 94 -24.11 8.58 14.07
C LYS A 94 -23.79 9.23 12.72
N ASP A 95 -22.56 9.07 12.26
CA ASP A 95 -22.05 9.69 11.05
C ASP A 95 -22.43 8.83 9.82
N ALA A 96 -22.61 9.47 8.67
CA ALA A 96 -22.96 8.77 7.43
C ALA A 96 -21.81 7.91 6.91
N PHE A 97 -22.13 6.68 6.49
CA PHE A 97 -21.17 5.79 5.85
C PHE A 97 -21.08 6.04 4.34
N ALA A 98 -19.88 5.90 3.79
CA ALA A 98 -19.71 5.87 2.35
C ALA A 98 -20.19 4.53 1.77
N PRO A 99 -20.64 4.53 0.50
CA PRO A 99 -20.88 3.29 -0.24
C PRO A 99 -19.58 2.46 -0.35
N ARG A 100 -19.71 1.13 -0.35
CA ARG A 100 -18.58 0.22 -0.56
C ARG A 100 -18.11 0.14 -2.02
N ASP A 101 -18.90 0.68 -2.94
CA ASP A 101 -18.73 0.60 -4.40
C ASP A 101 -18.54 1.99 -5.06
N ALA A 102 -18.20 3.02 -4.28
CA ALA A 102 -17.92 4.36 -4.80
C ALA A 102 -16.56 4.44 -5.52
N PHE A 103 -16.50 4.04 -6.79
CA PHE A 103 -15.25 3.92 -7.58
C PHE A 103 -14.78 5.19 -8.32
N SER A 104 -15.24 6.39 -7.97
CA SER A 104 -14.83 7.63 -8.68
C SER A 104 -13.45 8.13 -8.25
N GLY A 105 -12.39 7.88 -9.04
CA GLY A 105 -11.08 8.51 -8.83
C GLY A 105 -9.87 7.65 -9.22
N SER A 106 -8.68 8.19 -8.96
CA SER A 106 -7.40 7.47 -9.00
C SER A 106 -6.94 7.23 -7.56
N SER A 107 -6.85 5.97 -7.15
CA SER A 107 -6.49 5.60 -5.77
C SER A 107 -5.02 5.92 -5.43
N TYR A 108 -4.73 5.97 -4.13
CA TYR A 108 -3.38 6.06 -3.57
C TYR A 108 -2.68 4.68 -3.55
N PRO A 109 -1.40 4.59 -3.97
CA PRO A 109 -0.72 3.30 -4.07
C PRO A 109 -0.39 2.78 -2.68
N SER A 110 -1.30 1.97 -2.13
CA SER A 110 -1.04 1.13 -0.96
C SER A 110 -0.10 -0.01 -1.35
N GLN A 111 0.69 -0.50 -0.38
CA GLN A 111 1.57 -1.63 -0.65
C GLN A 111 0.71 -2.88 -0.79
N CYS A 112 0.88 -3.60 -1.89
CA CYS A 112 0.08 -4.78 -2.21
C CYS A 112 0.99 -5.87 -2.77
N ASP A 113 0.86 -7.09 -2.27
CA ASP A 113 1.55 -8.29 -2.77
C ASP A 113 0.59 -9.31 -3.39
N GLY A 114 -0.67 -8.91 -3.62
CA GLY A 114 -1.75 -9.75 -4.11
C GLY A 114 -2.49 -10.52 -3.01
N ARG A 115 -1.82 -10.85 -1.91
CA ARG A 115 -2.44 -11.48 -0.74
C ARG A 115 -2.96 -10.46 0.27
N VAL A 116 -2.16 -9.43 0.50
CA VAL A 116 -2.42 -8.37 1.47
C VAL A 116 -2.32 -7.00 0.79
N VAL A 117 -3.26 -6.13 1.12
CA VAL A 117 -3.12 -4.67 0.94
C VAL A 117 -2.82 -4.05 2.31
N SER A 118 -1.70 -3.32 2.39
CA SER A 118 -1.20 -2.66 3.59
C SER A 118 -1.35 -1.15 3.46
N VAL A 119 -2.13 -0.56 4.36
CA VAL A 119 -2.50 0.87 4.34
C VAL A 119 -2.00 1.53 5.62
N PRO A 120 -1.19 2.61 5.54
CA PRO A 120 -0.77 3.33 6.73
C PRO A 120 -1.94 4.02 7.43
N ARG A 121 -1.99 4.00 8.77
CA ARG A 121 -3.00 4.77 9.53
C ARG A 121 -2.64 6.25 9.66
N SER A 122 -3.63 7.09 9.92
CA SER A 122 -3.43 8.48 10.36
C SER A 122 -4.42 8.91 11.46
N PRO A 123 -3.99 9.67 12.48
CA PRO A 123 -2.58 9.94 12.80
C PRO A 123 -1.89 8.63 13.14
N GLY A 124 -0.65 8.46 12.69
CA GLY A 124 0.13 7.23 12.79
C GLY A 124 1.48 7.45 13.48
N LEU A 125 2.22 6.40 13.81
CA LEU A 125 3.62 6.53 14.21
C LEU A 125 4.48 7.20 13.11
N TRP A 126 4.01 7.20 11.86
CA TRP A 126 4.56 8.04 10.79
C TRP A 126 4.46 9.54 11.08
N SER A 127 3.39 10.02 11.73
CA SER A 127 3.30 11.43 12.12
C SER A 127 4.31 11.75 13.22
N LEU A 128 4.59 10.85 14.17
CA LEU A 128 5.68 11.04 15.14
C LEU A 128 7.04 11.18 14.45
N ARG A 129 7.31 10.41 13.39
CA ARG A 129 8.51 10.60 12.57
C ARG A 129 8.56 12.01 11.97
N LEU A 130 7.47 12.48 11.37
CA LEU A 130 7.43 13.80 10.72
C LEU A 130 7.66 14.93 11.73
N HIS A 131 7.02 14.86 12.90
CA HIS A 131 7.22 15.83 13.98
C HIS A 131 8.65 15.76 14.52
N GLY A 132 9.20 14.55 14.73
CA GLY A 132 10.59 14.38 15.16
C GLY A 132 11.59 14.94 14.15
N LEU A 133 11.40 14.70 12.85
CA LEU A 133 12.29 15.20 11.80
C LEU A 133 12.29 16.73 11.68
N VAL A 134 11.21 17.41 12.08
CA VAL A 134 11.15 18.88 12.09
C VAL A 134 11.67 19.43 13.42
N LEU A 135 11.19 18.91 14.55
CA LEU A 135 11.52 19.43 15.88
C LEU A 135 12.94 19.08 16.31
N GLY A 136 13.45 17.90 15.94
CA GLY A 136 14.80 17.44 16.29
C GLY A 136 15.89 18.42 15.85
N PRO A 137 15.98 18.78 14.55
CA PRO A 137 16.94 19.77 14.07
C PRO A 137 16.78 21.16 14.71
N ILE A 138 15.55 21.62 14.94
CA ILE A 138 15.29 22.91 15.59
C ILE A 138 15.85 22.89 17.01
N ILE A 139 15.53 21.87 17.79
CA ILE A 139 16.07 21.68 19.14
C ILE A 139 17.59 21.57 19.09
N GLY A 140 18.14 20.87 18.10
CA GLY A 140 19.59 20.72 17.93
C GLY A 140 20.31 22.05 17.71
N ILE A 141 19.76 22.93 16.87
CA ILE A 141 20.29 24.29 16.66
C ILE A 141 20.20 25.10 17.95
N CYS A 142 19.07 25.07 18.65
CA CYS A 142 18.91 25.79 19.92
C CYS A 142 19.93 25.33 20.97
N LEU A 143 20.15 24.01 21.11
CA LEU A 143 21.12 23.46 22.05
C LEU A 143 22.55 23.87 21.73
N LEU A 144 22.93 23.86 20.44
CA LEU A 144 24.24 24.35 20.02
C LEU A 144 24.39 25.85 20.28
N GLY A 145 23.38 26.65 19.95
CA GLY A 145 23.38 28.09 20.21
C GLY A 145 23.58 28.41 21.69
N VAL A 146 22.80 27.78 22.57
CA VAL A 146 22.92 27.97 24.02
C VAL A 146 24.29 27.53 24.54
N SER A 147 24.81 26.40 24.06
CA SER A 147 26.14 25.92 24.45
C SER A 147 27.30 26.81 23.98
N MET A 148 27.08 27.66 22.96
CA MET A 148 28.06 28.64 22.48
C MET A 148 27.97 29.98 23.22
N THR A 149 26.86 30.27 23.89
CA THR A 149 26.60 31.57 24.53
C THR A 149 26.68 31.53 26.05
N ASP A 150 26.71 30.34 26.66
CA ASP A 150 26.71 30.15 28.11
C ASP A 150 27.77 29.11 28.52
N ASP A 151 28.86 29.61 29.11
CA ASP A 151 30.00 28.79 29.57
C ASP A 151 29.65 27.88 30.77
N SER A 152 28.50 28.08 31.41
CA SER A 152 28.02 27.20 32.48
C SER A 152 27.38 25.91 31.95
N MET A 153 27.17 25.81 30.63
CA MET A 153 26.48 24.67 30.06
C MET A 153 27.36 23.41 30.01
N PRO A 154 26.82 22.27 30.49
CA PRO A 154 27.50 20.99 30.36
C PRO A 154 27.75 20.62 28.89
N ALA A 155 28.95 20.12 28.59
CA ALA A 155 29.38 19.72 27.25
C ALA A 155 28.43 18.74 26.53
N TRP A 156 27.62 17.96 27.27
CA TRP A 156 26.65 17.04 26.67
C TRP A 156 25.56 17.73 25.86
N HIS A 157 25.27 19.02 26.09
CA HIS A 157 24.30 19.79 25.31
C HIS A 157 24.77 19.95 23.85
N SER A 158 26.05 20.28 23.64
CA SER A 158 26.65 20.36 22.31
C SER A 158 26.63 19.01 21.59
N TRP A 159 26.94 17.93 22.30
CA TRP A 159 26.90 16.57 21.74
C TRP A 159 25.47 16.15 21.38
N LEU A 160 24.48 16.45 22.22
CA LEU A 160 23.08 16.19 21.94
C LEU A 160 22.58 17.02 20.75
N GLY A 161 22.96 18.30 20.68
CA GLY A 161 22.60 19.18 19.56
C GLY A 161 23.15 18.67 18.23
N LEU A 162 24.42 18.27 18.20
CA LEU A 162 25.05 17.67 17.02
C LEU A 162 24.38 16.34 16.63
N PHE A 163 24.05 15.49 17.60
CA PHE A 163 23.34 14.24 17.38
C PHE A 163 21.97 14.48 16.74
N LEU A 164 21.19 15.44 17.26
CA LEU A 164 19.85 15.78 16.77
C LEU A 164 19.85 16.31 15.32
N LEU A 165 20.95 16.95 14.90
CA LEU A 165 21.12 17.46 13.54
C LEU A 165 21.60 16.41 12.54
N THR A 166 22.38 15.43 12.98
CA THR A 166 23.12 14.53 12.08
C THR A 166 22.59 13.10 12.11
N ALA A 167 22.77 12.39 13.23
CA ALA A 167 22.43 10.98 13.37
C ALA A 167 20.93 10.75 13.59
N PHE A 168 20.28 11.65 14.34
CA PHE A 168 18.86 11.51 14.70
C PHE A 168 17.92 11.42 13.48
N PRO A 169 18.05 12.24 12.42
CA PRO A 169 17.21 12.09 11.22
C PRO A 169 17.32 10.72 10.55
N LEU A 170 18.53 10.17 10.46
CA LEU A 170 18.80 8.86 9.88
C LEU A 170 18.21 7.73 10.75
N ILE A 171 18.34 7.84 12.07
CA ILE A 171 17.75 6.90 13.02
C ILE A 171 16.22 6.95 12.92
N MET A 172 15.62 8.14 12.93
CA MET A 172 14.18 8.32 12.80
C MET A 172 13.64 7.83 11.46
N TYR A 173 14.41 7.97 10.38
CA TYR A 173 14.07 7.39 9.08
C TYR A 173 13.98 5.85 9.15
N LYS A 174 15.00 5.20 9.72
CA LYS A 174 15.02 3.73 9.88
C LYS A 174 13.92 3.23 10.82
N ILE A 175 13.75 3.87 11.97
CA ILE A 175 12.71 3.55 12.95
C ILE A 175 11.32 3.70 12.30
N GLY A 176 11.08 4.80 11.60
CA GLY A 176 9.79 5.02 10.93
C GLY A 176 9.47 3.95 9.89
N ASN A 177 10.46 3.50 9.12
CA ASN A 177 10.26 2.41 8.16
C ASN A 177 9.95 1.07 8.85
N ALA A 178 10.62 0.78 9.97
CA ALA A 178 10.37 -0.44 10.75
C ALA A 178 8.99 -0.44 11.43
N ILE A 179 8.58 0.70 11.97
CA ILE A 179 7.32 0.84 12.70
C ILE A 179 6.10 0.84 11.75
N ARG A 180 6.26 1.29 10.50
CA ARG A 180 5.18 1.35 9.51
C ARG A 180 4.39 0.05 9.37
N ILE A 181 5.04 -1.09 9.60
CA ILE A 181 4.43 -2.43 9.57
C ILE A 181 3.43 -2.62 10.71
N VAL A 182 3.81 -2.21 11.92
CA VAL A 182 2.99 -2.32 13.14
C VAL A 182 1.83 -1.31 13.11
N ASP A 183 2.03 -0.25 12.34
CA ASP A 183 1.12 0.89 12.21
C ASP A 183 0.16 0.79 11.02
N ALA A 184 0.23 -0.29 10.25
CA ALA A 184 -0.59 -0.48 9.06
C ALA A 184 -1.91 -1.20 9.38
N ILE A 185 -2.95 -0.84 8.63
CA ILE A 185 -4.18 -1.63 8.49
C ILE A 185 -3.89 -2.66 7.41
N GLU A 186 -4.10 -3.94 7.71
CA GLU A 186 -3.84 -5.03 6.77
C GLU A 186 -5.14 -5.65 6.29
N PHE A 187 -5.45 -5.52 5.00
CA PHE A 187 -6.57 -6.19 4.35
C PHE A 187 -6.06 -7.50 3.75
N ASN A 188 -6.44 -8.64 4.33
CA ASN A 188 -5.94 -9.95 3.91
C ASN A 188 -7.01 -10.72 3.16
N ARG A 189 -6.96 -10.63 1.83
CA ARG A 189 -7.87 -11.31 0.90
C ARG A 189 -7.87 -12.82 1.08
N HIS A 190 -6.81 -13.46 1.57
CA HIS A 190 -6.77 -14.92 1.71
C HIS A 190 -7.51 -15.42 2.96
N THR A 191 -7.81 -14.52 3.90
CA THR A 191 -8.53 -14.84 5.14
C THR A 191 -9.89 -14.17 5.24
N GLY A 192 -10.11 -13.12 4.44
CA GLY A 192 -11.28 -12.25 4.53
C GLY A 192 -11.30 -11.40 5.80
N LEU A 193 -10.16 -11.30 6.49
CA LEU A 193 -9.98 -10.55 7.74
C LEU A 193 -9.14 -9.30 7.50
N VAL A 194 -9.40 -8.29 8.33
CA VAL A 194 -8.63 -7.07 8.42
C VAL A 194 -7.92 -7.03 9.77
N ARG A 195 -6.61 -6.80 9.76
CA ARG A 195 -5.84 -6.56 10.98
C ARG A 195 -5.78 -5.05 11.23
N THR A 196 -6.25 -4.63 12.39
CA THR A 196 -6.18 -3.22 12.78
C THR A 196 -4.75 -2.83 13.20
N PRO A 197 -4.34 -1.56 13.04
CA PRO A 197 -3.01 -1.10 13.43
C PRO A 197 -2.87 -1.03 14.95
N TYR A 198 -1.62 -1.03 15.41
CA TYR A 198 -1.29 -0.72 16.80
C TYR A 198 -1.58 0.75 17.11
N THR A 199 -2.18 1.04 18.25
CA THR A 199 -2.29 2.40 18.79
C THR A 199 -1.75 2.45 20.21
N LEU A 200 -1.47 3.65 20.73
CA LEU A 200 -0.89 3.83 22.08
C LEU A 200 -1.69 3.11 23.18
N PHE A 201 -3.00 2.94 22.98
CA PHE A 201 -3.93 2.34 23.95
C PHE A 201 -4.57 1.04 23.46
N ARG A 202 -4.18 0.53 22.28
CA ARG A 202 -4.86 -0.59 21.65
C ARG A 202 -3.90 -1.52 20.92
N LYS A 203 -3.86 -2.78 21.34
CA LYS A 203 -3.21 -3.85 20.55
C LYS A 203 -3.97 -4.07 19.23
N PRO A 204 -3.28 -4.47 18.15
CA PRO A 204 -3.89 -4.99 16.94
C PRO A 204 -4.85 -6.13 17.23
N PHE A 205 -5.98 -6.16 16.54
CA PHE A 205 -6.90 -7.29 16.51
C PHE A 205 -7.34 -7.54 15.07
N TYR A 206 -7.86 -8.74 14.81
CA TYR A 206 -8.42 -9.13 13.52
C TYR A 206 -9.92 -8.92 13.53
N ILE A 207 -10.52 -8.50 12.41
CA ILE A 207 -11.97 -8.31 12.29
C ILE A 207 -12.43 -8.65 10.86
N PRO A 208 -13.62 -9.21 10.65
CA PRO A 208 -14.18 -9.35 9.30
C PRO A 208 -14.35 -8.00 8.60
N ILE A 209 -14.18 -7.96 7.27
CA ILE A 209 -14.36 -6.74 6.47
C ILE A 209 -15.80 -6.21 6.49
N GLU A 210 -16.78 -7.08 6.73
CA GLU A 210 -18.20 -6.75 6.87
C GLU A 210 -18.45 -5.87 8.10
N ASP A 211 -17.64 -6.03 9.15
CA ASP A 211 -17.74 -5.26 10.38
C ASP A 211 -16.92 -3.96 10.35
N LEU A 212 -16.38 -3.57 9.20
CA LEU A 212 -15.74 -2.28 8.96
C LEU A 212 -16.56 -1.44 8.00
N GLU A 213 -16.76 -0.18 8.35
CA GLU A 213 -17.41 0.82 7.50
C GLU A 213 -16.56 2.07 7.41
N TYR A 214 -16.56 2.73 6.26
CA TYR A 214 -15.90 4.01 6.12
C TYR A 214 -16.87 5.16 6.37
N VAL A 215 -16.50 6.07 7.26
CA VAL A 215 -17.21 7.30 7.55
C VAL A 215 -16.54 8.45 6.81
N VAL A 216 -17.33 9.16 6.01
CA VAL A 216 -16.90 10.37 5.33
C VAL A 216 -16.78 11.50 6.35
N GLY A 217 -15.57 12.01 6.51
CA GLY A 217 -15.26 13.18 7.32
C GLY A 217 -15.34 14.48 6.51
N PRO A 218 -15.05 15.62 7.17
CA PRO A 218 -15.07 16.92 6.53
C PRO A 218 -14.01 17.01 5.41
N GLU A 219 -14.30 17.84 4.42
CA GLU A 219 -13.31 18.23 3.41
C GLU A 219 -12.32 19.22 4.03
N VAL A 220 -11.03 18.89 4.01
CA VAL A 220 -9.96 19.76 4.47
C VAL A 220 -9.36 20.46 3.26
N LYS A 221 -9.40 21.81 3.27
CA LYS A 221 -8.81 22.64 2.23
C LYS A 221 -7.42 23.09 2.67
N ASN A 222 -6.47 23.16 1.73
CA ASN A 222 -5.19 23.78 2.01
C ASN A 222 -5.37 25.28 2.36
N MET A 223 -4.41 25.88 3.05
CA MET A 223 -4.50 27.30 3.45
C MET A 223 -4.69 28.28 2.29
N ARG A 224 -4.36 27.86 1.05
CA ARG A 224 -4.50 28.68 -0.16
C ARG A 224 -5.78 28.40 -0.97
N GLY A 225 -6.66 27.51 -0.48
CA GLY A 225 -7.91 27.10 -1.12
C GLY A 225 -7.77 26.36 -2.46
N SER A 226 -6.56 26.10 -2.95
CA SER A 226 -6.29 25.51 -4.28
C SER A 226 -6.36 23.98 -4.31
N ALA A 227 -6.34 23.33 -3.15
CA ALA A 227 -6.46 21.88 -3.04
C ALA A 227 -7.36 21.54 -1.86
N SER A 228 -8.22 20.55 -2.06
CA SER A 228 -9.08 20.00 -1.03
C SER A 228 -8.93 18.48 -0.98
N MET A 229 -9.11 17.92 0.22
CA MET A 229 -9.00 16.49 0.46
C MET A 229 -10.16 16.08 1.35
N GLN A 230 -10.99 15.16 0.87
CA GLN A 230 -11.96 14.49 1.72
C GLN A 230 -11.22 13.66 2.76
N THR A 231 -11.55 13.86 4.03
CA THR A 231 -11.02 13.04 5.12
C THR A 231 -12.03 11.98 5.52
N GLY A 232 -11.61 10.96 6.25
CA GLY A 232 -12.52 10.04 6.89
C GLY A 232 -11.80 9.01 7.77
N TYR A 233 -12.57 8.05 8.26
CA TYR A 233 -12.06 7.01 9.15
C TYR A 233 -12.87 5.73 9.02
N LEU A 234 -12.24 4.60 9.34
CA LEU A 234 -12.93 3.32 9.46
C LEU A 234 -13.60 3.24 10.84
N SER A 235 -14.92 3.09 10.85
CA SER A 235 -15.70 2.70 12.01
C SER A 235 -15.82 1.18 12.04
N CYS A 236 -15.55 0.53 13.17
CA CYS A 236 -15.89 -0.89 13.30
C CYS A 236 -17.26 -1.05 13.98
N ARG A 237 -18.03 -2.05 13.52
CA ARG A 237 -19.34 -2.43 14.05
C ARG A 237 -19.23 -3.35 15.25
N LYS A 238 -18.11 -4.06 15.38
CA LYS A 238 -17.81 -4.98 16.48
C LYS A 238 -16.39 -4.76 17.01
N TYR A 239 -16.18 -5.11 18.28
CA TYR A 239 -14.87 -5.09 18.94
C TYR A 239 -14.65 -6.30 19.83
N PRO A 240 -13.40 -6.75 20.02
CA PRO A 240 -13.12 -7.78 21.00
C PRO A 240 -13.50 -7.29 22.42
N GLU A 241 -14.07 -8.16 23.23
CA GLU A 241 -14.77 -7.81 24.49
C GLU A 241 -13.91 -6.99 25.47
N HIS A 242 -12.61 -7.31 25.54
CA HIS A 242 -11.67 -6.69 26.46
C HIS A 242 -11.25 -5.26 26.08
N TYR A 243 -11.71 -4.72 24.94
CA TYR A 243 -11.40 -3.35 24.53
C TYR A 243 -12.41 -2.32 25.07
N TRP A 244 -11.89 -1.22 25.62
CA TRP A 244 -12.70 -0.19 26.28
C TRP A 244 -12.82 1.11 25.47
N PHE A 245 -11.90 1.37 24.54
CA PHE A 245 -11.78 2.66 23.85
C PHE A 245 -11.97 2.57 22.34
N GLY A 246 -12.75 3.53 21.81
CA GLY A 246 -12.70 4.06 20.45
C GLY A 246 -13.01 3.09 19.31
N ASN A 247 -14.09 3.38 18.57
CA ASN A 247 -14.52 2.61 17.42
C ASN A 247 -13.91 3.06 16.08
N ARG A 248 -12.96 4.01 16.11
CA ARG A 248 -12.49 4.75 14.92
C ARG A 248 -11.03 4.44 14.61
N ILE A 249 -10.72 4.24 13.33
CA ILE A 249 -9.37 4.03 12.81
C ILE A 249 -9.17 4.98 11.63
N GLY A 250 -8.36 6.01 11.79
CA GLY A 250 -8.10 6.93 10.68
C GLY A 250 -7.10 6.34 9.67
N ILE A 251 -7.27 6.70 8.40
CA ILE A 251 -6.43 6.28 7.27
C ILE A 251 -5.49 7.43 6.86
N ALA A 252 -4.22 7.13 6.58
CA ALA A 252 -3.27 8.15 6.13
C ALA A 252 -3.60 8.69 4.74
N GLY A 253 -3.37 10.00 4.56
CA GLY A 253 -3.75 10.71 3.34
C GLY A 253 -5.23 11.05 3.27
N GLY A 254 -5.97 11.00 4.40
CA GLY A 254 -7.41 11.26 4.43
C GLY A 254 -8.24 10.08 3.95
N GLY A 255 -7.63 9.14 3.20
CA GLY A 255 -8.19 7.89 2.67
C GLY A 255 -9.61 8.09 2.23
N ASP A 256 -9.85 8.59 1.02
CA ASP A 256 -11.18 8.97 0.57
C ASP A 256 -12.12 7.75 0.39
N ALA A 257 -13.38 8.02 0.05
CA ALA A 257 -14.35 6.96 -0.24
C ALA A 257 -13.91 6.03 -1.39
N HIS A 258 -13.05 6.50 -2.29
CA HIS A 258 -12.52 5.72 -3.40
C HIS A 258 -11.45 4.71 -2.93
N ASP A 259 -10.53 5.11 -2.07
CA ASP A 259 -9.57 4.20 -1.45
C ASP A 259 -10.30 3.09 -0.67
N TRP A 260 -11.36 3.45 0.07
CA TRP A 260 -12.22 2.46 0.75
C TRP A 260 -12.86 1.47 -0.21
N SER A 261 -13.46 1.92 -1.32
CA SER A 261 -14.10 1.02 -2.28
C SER A 261 -13.11 0.07 -2.96
N GLN A 262 -11.89 0.54 -3.21
CA GLN A 262 -10.82 -0.29 -3.78
C GLN A 262 -10.33 -1.36 -2.80
N MET A 263 -10.24 -1.05 -1.50
CA MET A 263 -9.95 -2.04 -0.47
C MET A 263 -11.08 -3.07 -0.33
N ASN A 264 -12.35 -2.65 -0.41
CA ASN A 264 -13.49 -3.58 -0.42
C ASN A 264 -13.44 -4.51 -1.63
N ARG A 265 -13.19 -3.95 -2.81
CA ARG A 265 -13.05 -4.73 -4.04
C ARG A 265 -11.86 -5.68 -3.99
N PHE A 266 -10.76 -5.26 -3.37
CA PHE A 266 -9.64 -6.15 -3.08
C PHE A 266 -10.07 -7.28 -2.16
N MET A 267 -10.91 -7.06 -1.15
CA MET A 267 -11.37 -8.14 -0.27
C MET A 267 -12.43 -9.06 -0.91
N ASP A 268 -13.10 -8.64 -1.98
CA ASP A 268 -14.12 -9.43 -2.68
C ASP A 268 -13.50 -10.54 -3.54
N ILE A 269 -13.48 -11.76 -3.02
CA ILE A 269 -12.95 -12.95 -3.71
C ILE A 269 -13.75 -13.38 -4.95
N THR A 270 -14.95 -12.84 -5.16
CA THR A 270 -15.75 -13.12 -6.38
C THR A 270 -15.23 -12.34 -7.60
N GLN A 271 -14.32 -11.39 -7.37
CA GLN A 271 -13.72 -10.58 -8.41
C GLN A 271 -12.18 -10.70 -8.44
N PRO A 272 -11.56 -10.61 -9.63
CA PRO A 272 -10.11 -10.50 -9.72
C PRO A 272 -9.63 -9.18 -9.10
N ILE A 273 -8.39 -9.18 -8.64
CA ILE A 273 -7.69 -7.99 -8.15
C ILE A 273 -7.71 -6.92 -9.25
N ASN A 274 -8.10 -5.70 -8.88
CA ASN A 274 -8.10 -4.57 -9.79
C ASN A 274 -6.67 -4.29 -10.30
N ARG A 275 -6.54 -4.02 -11.60
CA ARG A 275 -5.27 -3.63 -12.25
C ARG A 275 -4.57 -2.45 -11.60
N TYR A 276 -5.31 -1.62 -10.88
CA TYR A 276 -4.76 -0.58 -10.02
C TYR A 276 -3.64 -1.11 -9.09
N TYR A 277 -3.79 -2.33 -8.55
CA TYR A 277 -2.80 -2.94 -7.68
C TYR A 277 -1.64 -3.61 -8.42
N TYR A 278 -1.73 -3.87 -9.73
CA TYR A 278 -0.72 -4.66 -10.44
C TYR A 278 0.66 -4.03 -10.34
N LYS A 279 0.78 -2.71 -10.52
CA LYS A 279 2.07 -2.02 -10.37
C LYS A 279 2.67 -2.17 -8.97
N ALA A 280 1.83 -2.12 -7.92
CA ALA A 280 2.29 -2.33 -6.56
C ALA A 280 2.74 -3.79 -6.35
N MET A 281 2.01 -4.74 -6.91
CA MET A 281 2.36 -6.15 -6.83
C MET A 281 3.65 -6.46 -7.59
N GLU A 282 3.82 -5.99 -8.82
CA GLU A 282 5.05 -6.10 -9.63
C GLU A 282 6.25 -5.50 -8.89
N TYR A 283 6.07 -4.34 -8.26
CA TYR A 283 7.11 -3.71 -7.44
C TYR A 283 7.52 -4.59 -6.24
N THR A 284 6.55 -5.17 -5.53
CA THR A 284 6.83 -6.06 -4.39
C THR A 284 7.45 -7.39 -4.83
N PHE A 285 6.98 -7.97 -5.95
CA PHE A 285 7.52 -9.18 -6.56
C PHE A 285 8.97 -9.00 -7.00
N LYS A 286 9.27 -7.92 -7.75
CA LYS A 286 10.64 -7.57 -8.18
C LYS A 286 11.62 -7.43 -7.02
N LYS A 287 11.15 -6.99 -5.85
CA LYS A 287 11.96 -6.88 -4.63
C LYS A 287 12.01 -8.16 -3.80
N ASN A 288 11.25 -9.19 -4.19
CA ASN A 288 10.95 -10.37 -3.39
C ASN A 288 10.56 -10.00 -1.94
N ARG A 289 9.59 -9.09 -1.82
CA ARG A 289 9.06 -8.64 -0.53
C ARG A 289 7.55 -8.81 -0.46
N ASN A 290 7.01 -9.14 0.71
CA ASN A 290 5.58 -9.04 0.98
C ASN A 290 5.12 -7.56 1.06
N ALA A 291 3.82 -7.34 1.23
CA ALA A 291 3.20 -6.02 1.33
C ALA A 291 3.72 -5.16 2.50
N HIS A 292 4.46 -5.78 3.45
CA HIS A 292 5.07 -5.11 4.60
C HIS A 292 6.56 -4.82 4.44
N GLY A 293 7.22 -5.45 3.46
CA GLY A 293 8.66 -5.32 3.24
C GLY A 293 9.54 -6.18 4.14
N ASN A 294 8.98 -7.03 5.01
CA ASN A 294 9.73 -7.77 6.04
C ASN A 294 9.87 -9.27 5.78
N GLY A 295 9.12 -9.82 4.83
CA GLY A 295 9.19 -11.23 4.43
C GLY A 295 9.29 -11.37 2.91
N PRO A 296 9.50 -12.59 2.40
CA PRO A 296 9.48 -12.86 0.96
C PRO A 296 8.10 -12.62 0.36
N PHE A 297 8.05 -12.45 -0.96
CA PHE A 297 6.77 -12.34 -1.68
C PHE A 297 5.96 -13.65 -1.54
N PRO A 298 4.63 -13.61 -1.43
CA PRO A 298 3.82 -14.81 -1.22
C PRO A 298 3.96 -15.84 -2.35
N GLU A 299 4.38 -17.06 -2.02
CA GLU A 299 4.62 -18.12 -3.02
C GLU A 299 3.40 -18.40 -3.91
N VAL A 300 2.23 -18.47 -3.27
CA VAL A 300 0.93 -18.69 -3.94
C VAL A 300 0.59 -17.63 -4.98
N MET A 301 1.17 -16.43 -4.90
CA MET A 301 0.92 -15.35 -5.84
C MET A 301 1.90 -15.34 -7.02
N LYS A 302 3.04 -16.05 -6.95
CA LYS A 302 4.07 -16.03 -7.99
C LYS A 302 3.58 -16.57 -9.34
N LYS A 303 2.61 -17.49 -9.33
CA LYS A 303 1.99 -18.07 -10.53
C LYS A 303 1.32 -17.04 -11.46
N TYR A 304 1.07 -15.83 -10.99
CA TYR A 304 0.49 -14.73 -11.78
C TYR A 304 1.54 -13.82 -12.44
N PHE A 305 2.82 -14.08 -12.19
CA PHE A 305 3.93 -13.28 -12.66
C PHE A 305 4.81 -14.08 -13.60
N ASP A 306 5.40 -13.36 -14.55
CA ASP A 306 6.54 -13.85 -15.27
C ASP A 306 7.78 -13.79 -14.36
N ALA A 307 8.51 -14.91 -14.25
CA ALA A 307 9.66 -15.01 -13.37
C ALA A 307 10.85 -14.16 -13.85
N ASP A 308 11.00 -14.00 -15.16
CA ASP A 308 12.12 -13.28 -15.77
C ASP A 308 11.83 -11.78 -15.82
N ASP A 309 10.61 -11.42 -16.22
CA ASP A 309 10.22 -10.02 -16.42
C ASP A 309 9.60 -9.35 -15.18
N CYS A 310 9.26 -10.14 -14.16
CA CYS A 310 8.60 -9.68 -12.92
C CYS A 310 7.27 -8.92 -13.15
N GLN A 311 6.64 -9.14 -14.29
CA GLN A 311 5.42 -8.47 -14.72
C GLN A 311 4.23 -9.41 -14.58
N VAL A 312 3.03 -8.88 -14.32
CA VAL A 312 1.81 -9.72 -14.32
C VAL A 312 1.57 -10.23 -15.74
N ASN A 313 1.61 -11.55 -15.91
CA ASN A 313 1.45 -12.24 -17.20
C ASN A 313 0.12 -13.02 -17.26
N ARG A 314 -0.87 -12.63 -16.47
CA ARG A 314 -2.22 -13.19 -16.46
C ARG A 314 -3.29 -12.11 -16.65
N TRP A 315 -4.36 -12.46 -17.36
CA TRP A 315 -5.51 -11.58 -17.57
C TRP A 315 -6.18 -11.20 -16.24
N LYS A 316 -6.35 -12.20 -15.37
CA LYS A 316 -6.96 -12.09 -14.03
C LYS A 316 -5.98 -12.57 -12.99
N VAL A 317 -5.82 -11.76 -11.94
CA VAL A 317 -5.16 -12.18 -10.70
C VAL A 317 -6.24 -12.39 -9.66
N TRP A 318 -6.32 -13.59 -9.11
CA TRP A 318 -7.31 -13.97 -8.11
C TRP A 318 -6.69 -13.97 -6.74
#